data_AF-A0A811API0-F1
#
_entry.id   AF-A0A811API0-F1
#
_cell.length_a   1.000
_cell.length_b   1.000
_cell.length_c   1.000
_cell.angle_alpha   90.00
_cell.angle_beta   90.00
_cell.angle_gamma   90.00
#
_symmetry.space_group_name_H-M   'P 1'
#
loop_
_entity.id
_entity.type
_entity.pdbx_description
1 polymer ?
#
loop_
_entity_poly.entity_id
_entity_poly.type
_entity_poly.pdbx_seq_one_letter_code
_entity_poly.pdbx_strand_id
1 'polypeptide(L)'
;MAQYQNIFTQVQVEGPAYAGVPLRPGSSPRETQTTFNYWLGKIGDAQVGPVYLGFTGVCSLLCGFVAIEIIGLNMLASVDWSPIEFLRTFCWLALV
;
A
#
# COMPACT_ATOMS: atom_id res chain seq x y z
N MET A 1 -17.83 -20.22 -31.78
CA MET A 1 -18.60 -19.66 -30.64
C MET A 1 -17.62 -19.07 -29.66
N ALA A 2 -17.83 -17.83 -29.21
CA ALA A 2 -17.02 -17.24 -28.16
C ALA A 2 -17.55 -17.70 -26.79
N GLN A 3 -16.65 -18.15 -25.91
CA GLN A 3 -16.98 -18.56 -24.54
C GLN A 3 -16.32 -17.59 -23.57
N TYR A 4 -17.00 -17.31 -22.45
CA TYR A 4 -16.44 -16.50 -21.38
C TYR A 4 -15.30 -17.24 -20.66
N GLN A 5 -14.16 -16.56 -20.49
CA GLN A 5 -12.92 -17.14 -19.97
C GLN A 5 -12.71 -16.93 -18.46
N ASN A 6 -13.67 -16.30 -17.78
CA ASN A 6 -13.59 -16.01 -16.33
C ASN A 6 -12.36 -15.20 -15.88
N ILE A 7 -11.85 -14.33 -16.74
CA ILE A 7 -10.72 -13.42 -16.42
C ILE A 7 -11.20 -12.13 -15.73
N PHE A 8 -12.37 -11.63 -16.12
CA PHE A 8 -12.94 -10.39 -15.56
C PHE A 8 -14.37 -10.59 -15.12
N THR A 9 -14.69 -10.28 -13.86
CA THR A 9 -16.02 -10.40 -13.28
C THR A 9 -17.05 -9.60 -14.10
N GLN A 10 -18.00 -10.29 -14.75
CA GLN A 10 -19.02 -9.62 -15.59
C GLN A 10 -19.92 -8.72 -14.74
N VAL A 11 -20.45 -9.26 -13.65
CA VAL A 11 -21.32 -8.57 -12.70
C VAL A 11 -20.73 -8.72 -11.30
N GLN A 12 -20.45 -7.59 -10.66
CA GLN A 12 -19.97 -7.56 -9.27
C GLN A 12 -21.17 -7.44 -8.33
N VAL A 13 -21.08 -8.11 -7.19
CA VAL A 13 -22.05 -7.99 -6.09
C VAL A 13 -21.30 -7.52 -4.85
N GLU A 14 -21.90 -6.60 -4.10
CA GLU A 14 -21.30 -6.02 -2.89
C GLU A 14 -22.20 -6.32 -1.69
N GLY A 15 -21.58 -6.71 -0.57
CA GLY A 15 -22.23 -6.91 0.71
C GLY A 15 -21.60 -6.03 1.80
N PRO A 16 -22.07 -6.11 3.05
CA PRO A 16 -21.44 -5.41 4.17
C PRO A 16 -19.96 -5.80 4.31
N ALA A 17 -19.11 -4.83 4.63
CA ALA A 17 -17.68 -5.05 4.78
C ALA A 17 -17.37 -6.08 5.88
N TYR A 18 -16.45 -7.01 5.56
CA TYR A 18 -16.03 -8.05 6.47
C TYR A 18 -14.86 -7.58 7.36
N ALA A 19 -15.07 -7.53 8.67
CA ALA A 19 -14.06 -7.09 9.65
C ALA A 19 -12.93 -8.12 9.92
N GLY A 20 -13.02 -9.30 9.30
CA GLY A 20 -12.10 -10.41 9.52
C GLY A 20 -12.48 -11.28 10.72
N VAL A 21 -11.83 -12.43 10.83
CA VAL A 21 -12.00 -13.36 11.95
C VAL A 21 -11.54 -12.70 13.26
N PRO A 22 -12.24 -12.91 14.40
CA PRO A 22 -11.85 -12.34 15.69
C PRO A 22 -10.40 -12.68 16.07
N LEU A 23 -9.70 -11.69 16.61
CA LEU A 23 -8.31 -11.84 17.04
C LEU A 23 -8.22 -12.52 18.42
N ARG A 24 -7.08 -13.15 18.70
CA ARG A 24 -6.80 -13.73 20.01
C ARG A 24 -6.76 -12.63 21.09
N PRO A 25 -7.23 -12.90 22.32
CA PRO A 25 -7.11 -11.96 23.44
C PRO A 25 -5.67 -11.47 23.61
N GLY A 26 -5.51 -10.15 23.82
CA GLY A 26 -4.20 -9.49 23.91
C GLY A 26 -3.66 -8.92 22.59
N SER A 27 -4.32 -9.18 21.46
CA SER A 27 -4.00 -8.52 20.19
C SER A 27 -4.56 -7.10 20.16
N SER A 28 -3.84 -6.15 19.57
CA SER A 28 -4.40 -4.82 19.25
C SER A 28 -5.61 -4.95 18.30
N PRO A 29 -6.57 -4.01 18.35
CA PRO A 29 -7.67 -4.01 17.38
C PRO A 29 -7.14 -3.77 15.96
N ARG A 30 -7.85 -4.30 14.95
CA ARG A 30 -7.67 -3.88 13.55
C ARG A 30 -8.22 -2.46 13.38
N GLU A 31 -7.77 -1.77 12.34
CA GLU A 31 -8.45 -0.56 11.92
C GLU A 31 -9.89 -0.84 11.48
N THR A 32 -10.75 0.17 11.56
CA THR A 32 -12.17 0.05 11.22
C THR A 32 -12.48 0.47 9.79
N GLN A 33 -11.52 1.10 9.10
CA GLN A 33 -11.75 1.60 7.76
C GLN A 33 -11.67 0.47 6.73
N THR A 34 -12.72 0.39 5.92
CA THR A 34 -12.82 -0.50 4.75
C THR A 34 -13.37 0.29 3.59
N THR A 35 -12.86 0.05 2.39
CA THR A 35 -13.38 0.66 1.15
C THR A 35 -13.60 -0.41 0.10
N PHE A 36 -14.49 -0.15 -0.86
CA PHE A 36 -14.72 -1.02 -2.00
C PHE A 36 -14.22 -0.36 -3.28
N ASN A 37 -13.43 -1.07 -4.06
CA ASN A 37 -12.88 -0.59 -5.33
C ASN A 37 -13.43 -1.41 -6.51
N TYR A 38 -14.17 -0.74 -7.40
CA TYR A 38 -14.78 -1.35 -8.58
C TYR A 38 -13.77 -2.04 -9.51
N TRP A 39 -12.59 -1.44 -9.71
CA TRP A 39 -11.58 -1.98 -10.62
C TRP A 39 -10.89 -3.20 -10.02
N LEU A 40 -10.62 -3.21 -8.71
CA LEU A 40 -10.15 -4.41 -8.02
C LEU A 40 -11.20 -5.53 -8.07
N GLY A 41 -12.48 -5.18 -7.89
CA GLY A 41 -13.60 -6.12 -8.03
C GLY A 41 -13.74 -6.75 -9.43
N LYS A 42 -13.15 -6.15 -10.47
CA LYS A 42 -13.17 -6.74 -11.82
C LYS A 42 -12.20 -7.92 -11.95
N ILE A 43 -11.16 -7.97 -11.13
CA ILE A 43 -10.13 -9.01 -11.16
C ILE A 43 -10.13 -9.90 -9.91
N GLY A 44 -10.82 -9.50 -8.85
CA GLY A 44 -10.85 -10.23 -7.57
C GLY A 44 -11.84 -9.62 -6.58
N ASP A 45 -11.46 -9.60 -5.30
CA ASP A 45 -12.25 -8.97 -4.24
C ASP A 45 -12.16 -7.43 -4.33
N ALA A 46 -13.30 -6.77 -4.18
CA ALA A 46 -13.38 -5.31 -4.19
C ALA A 46 -12.98 -4.69 -2.85
N GLN A 47 -13.06 -5.44 -1.74
CA GLN A 47 -12.82 -4.90 -0.40
C GLN A 47 -11.32 -4.65 -0.14
N VAL A 48 -10.98 -3.43 0.25
CA VAL A 48 -9.65 -3.04 0.73
C VAL A 48 -9.72 -2.70 2.21
N GLY A 49 -8.90 -3.40 3.01
CA GLY A 49 -8.93 -3.34 4.48
C GLY A 49 -9.91 -4.35 5.09
N PRO A 50 -9.98 -4.43 6.44
CA PRO A 50 -9.22 -3.64 7.40
C PRO A 50 -7.79 -4.16 7.59
N VAL A 51 -6.86 -3.26 7.91
CA VAL A 51 -5.47 -3.60 8.18
C VAL A 51 -5.23 -3.78 9.68
N TYR A 52 -4.39 -4.74 10.04
CA TYR A 52 -3.90 -4.89 11.41
C TYR A 52 -2.60 -4.11 11.58
N LEU A 53 -2.60 -3.15 12.51
CA LEU A 53 -1.42 -2.36 12.83
C LEU A 53 -1.11 -2.45 14.33
N GLY A 54 -0.31 -3.44 14.69
CA GLY A 54 0.25 -3.56 16.05
C GLY A 54 1.50 -2.70 16.24
N PHE A 55 2.03 -2.66 17.46
CA PHE A 55 3.26 -1.93 17.79
C PHE A 55 4.42 -2.28 16.86
N THR A 56 4.60 -3.56 16.55
CA THR A 56 5.64 -4.03 15.61
C THR A 56 5.45 -3.49 14.20
N GLY A 57 4.20 -3.39 13.73
CA GLY A 57 3.86 -2.80 12.43
C GLY A 57 4.18 -1.30 12.39
N VAL A 58 3.82 -0.56 13.44
CA VAL A 58 4.15 0.87 13.57
C VAL A 58 5.66 1.08 13.59
N CYS A 59 6.41 0.33 14.40
CA CYS A 59 7.87 0.42 14.43
C CYS A 59 8.48 0.11 13.05
N SER A 60 7.97 -0.90 12.35
CA SER A 60 8.44 -1.22 10.99
C SER A 60 8.20 -0.07 10.01
N LEU A 61 7.03 0.58 10.05
CA LEU A 61 6.72 1.71 9.18
C LEU A 61 7.61 2.92 9.49
N LEU A 62 7.87 3.20 10.77
CA LEU A 62 8.76 4.29 11.18
C LEU A 62 10.21 4.04 10.73
N CYS A 63 10.74 2.83 10.95
CA CYS A 63 12.08 2.48 10.48
C CYS A 63 12.19 2.56 8.96
N GLY A 64 11.18 2.08 8.23
CA GLY A 64 11.14 2.17 6.77
C GLY A 64 11.06 3.62 6.27
N PHE A 65 10.24 4.46 6.92
CA PHE A 65 10.11 5.87 6.58
C PHE A 65 11.43 6.63 6.79
N VAL A 66 12.07 6.46 7.95
CA VAL A 66 13.38 7.05 8.24
C VAL A 66 14.43 6.60 7.22
N ALA A 67 14.44 5.32 6.83
CA ALA A 67 15.36 4.82 5.82
C ALA A 67 15.16 5.50 4.45
N ILE A 68 13.91 5.66 4.01
CA ILE A 68 13.58 6.33 2.74
C ILE A 68 14.00 7.80 2.79
N GLU A 69 13.72 8.51 3.90
CA GLU A 69 14.13 9.90 4.06
C GLU A 69 15.65 10.08 4.04
N ILE A 70 16.41 9.21 4.73
CA ILE A 70 17.87 9.26 4.72
C ILE A 70 18.40 9.10 3.29
N ILE A 71 17.88 8.13 2.54
CA ILE A 71 18.29 7.91 1.15
C ILE A 71 17.93 9.13 0.29
N GLY A 72 16.69 9.59 0.36
CA GLY A 72 16.19 10.70 -0.46
C GLY A 72 16.87 12.04 -0.17
N LEU A 73 17.09 12.38 1.11
CA LEU A 73 17.75 13.63 1.50
C LEU A 73 19.22 13.65 1.07
N ASN A 74 19.94 12.53 1.17
CA ASN A 74 21.33 12.47 0.70
C ASN A 74 21.41 12.53 -0.83
N MET A 75 20.50 11.87 -1.55
CA MET A 75 20.41 12.00 -3.00
C MET A 75 20.12 13.44 -3.43
N LEU A 76 19.22 14.14 -2.72
CA LEU A 76 18.91 15.55 -2.99
C LEU A 76 20.09 16.48 -2.65
N ALA A 77 20.83 16.18 -1.58
CA ALA A 77 22.05 16.92 -1.23
C ALA A 77 23.15 16.76 -2.30
N SER A 78 23.23 15.60 -2.98
CA SER A 78 24.21 15.37 -4.04
C SER A 78 23.98 16.20 -5.32
N VAL A 79 22.81 16.85 -5.45
CA VAL A 79 22.44 17.74 -6.56
C VAL A 79 22.17 19.17 -6.10
N ASP A 80 22.84 19.61 -5.03
CA ASP A 80 22.75 20.96 -4.47
C ASP A 80 21.31 21.41 -4.18
N TRP A 81 20.45 20.48 -3.75
CA TRP A 81 19.04 20.74 -3.43
C TRP A 81 18.19 21.24 -4.60
N SER A 82 18.64 21.05 -5.85
CA SER A 82 17.87 21.38 -7.06
C SER A 82 16.81 20.31 -7.34
N PRO A 83 15.51 20.61 -7.25
CA PRO A 83 14.45 19.63 -7.52
C PRO A 83 14.42 19.18 -8.99
N ILE A 84 14.89 20.04 -9.89
CA ILE A 84 14.93 19.77 -11.34
C ILE A 84 16.02 18.74 -11.66
N GLU A 85 17.22 18.92 -11.12
CA GLU A 85 18.32 17.96 -11.32
C GLU A 85 18.04 16.65 -10.59
N PHE A 86 17.38 16.70 -9.42
CA PHE A 86 16.92 15.51 -8.70
C PHE A 86 16.01 14.64 -9.57
N LEU A 87 14.99 15.22 -10.21
CA LEU A 87 14.09 14.47 -11.10
C LEU A 87 14.80 14.00 -12.38
N ARG A 88 15.71 14.82 -12.93
CA ARG A 88 16.46 14.45 -14.14
C ARG A 88 17.35 13.24 -13.91
N THR A 89 18.04 13.21 -12.78
CA THR A 89 19.06 12.20 -12.46
C THR A 89 18.58 11.13 -11.48
N PHE A 90 17.29 11.13 -11.11
CA PHE A 90 16.71 10.27 -10.06
C PHE A 90 17.16 8.81 -10.12
N CYS A 91 17.15 8.17 -11.30
CA CYS A 91 17.55 6.76 -11.44
C CYS A 91 19.07 6.51 -11.38
N TRP A 92 19.88 7.57 -11.37
CA TRP A 92 21.35 7.56 -11.34
C TRP A 92 21.92 8.11 -10.03
N LEU A 93 21.10 8.76 -9.21
CA LEU A 93 21.50 9.20 -7.88
C LEU A 93 21.74 7.98 -7.00
N ALA A 94 22.80 8.05 -6.20
CA ALA A 94 23.19 6.99 -5.29
C ALA A 94 23.54 7.61 -3.94
N LEU A 95 23.31 6.83 -2.89
CA LEU A 95 23.82 7.12 -1.57
C LEU A 95 25.29 6.66 -1.53
N VAL A 96 26.24 7.60 -1.46
CA VAL A 96 27.69 7.33 -1.33
C VAL A 96 28.13 7.53 0.11
#